data_AF-A0A351HLY2-F1
#
_entry.id   AF-A0A351HLY2-F1
#
_cell.length_a   1.000
_cell.length_b   1.000
_cell.length_c   1.000
_cell.angle_alpha   90.00
_cell.angle_beta   90.00
_cell.angle_gamma   90.00
#
_symmetry.space_group_name_H-M   'P 1'
#
loop_
_entity.id
_entity.type
_entity.pdbx_description
1 polymer ?
#
loop_
_entity_poly.entity_id
_entity_poly.type
_entity_poly.pdbx_seq_one_letter_code
_entity_poly.pdbx_strand_id
1 'polypeptide(L)'
;MQSFAYSIYNQQRFSAYYCRYLFYTIALCSVLLITPLSAKSQKSVEQAIEQANKELWEKFIDKYGIINDFVGETPTPEDCELGKPNAIGWWSPIENGPFFTGLYLMAACERAKRSGDEIDKEKAQRLADGLLKCASVSDVPGFVTRGIGTDGKCHYPLGSVDQTIPWYIGLYSYLMSDIPTPQHRKLVMDKLQEVTSALKLLDWKLPCDGHFKGDFRGDLKSNNYLEVTTYLFVLRMMYKLFQEPVWLEEYKTALYERPRKSVEQVSDSDKIRIDICAAGYRIDTLIFKQFNMDKRVLWIYVKNQATLYYLKAMENDETIRAKYQTGLVQNAQNAMDGIYEYEKFDNDDDKVFGHANWREGYPYWFPQTTQKDAEKLSGMGDQDKLGQRKSYEKRYMTNPLAAASIIAMEGDPKNNKLIKKVISHYDYSKLNLSEFFFAEVAYYALSDK
;
A
#
# COMPACT_ATOMS: atom_id res chain seq x y z
N MET A 1 37.63 -56.74 35.49
CA MET A 1 38.81 -57.63 35.60
C MET A 1 40.06 -56.79 35.33
N GLN A 2 41.22 -57.23 35.83
CA GLN A 2 42.63 -56.88 35.52
C GLN A 2 42.90 -56.28 34.11
N SER A 3 43.96 -55.52 33.77
CA SER A 3 45.16 -54.92 34.43
C SER A 3 45.89 -54.04 33.37
N PHE A 4 46.94 -53.21 33.53
CA PHE A 4 47.77 -52.58 34.59
C PHE A 4 48.47 -51.35 33.90
N ALA A 5 48.60 -50.13 34.45
CA ALA A 5 49.45 -49.60 35.54
C ALA A 5 50.91 -49.19 35.15
N TYR A 6 51.47 -48.18 35.85
CA TYR A 6 52.85 -47.60 35.78
C TYR A 6 53.21 -46.77 34.51
N SER A 7 54.07 -45.73 34.54
CA SER A 7 54.58 -44.86 35.65
C SER A 7 55.21 -43.54 35.12
N ILE A 8 55.49 -42.58 36.01
CA ILE A 8 56.20 -41.30 35.78
C ILE A 8 57.69 -41.45 36.19
N TYR A 9 58.62 -40.75 35.51
CA TYR A 9 59.95 -40.19 35.94
C TYR A 9 60.87 -39.96 34.69
N ASN A 10 61.84 -39.03 34.61
CA ASN A 10 62.14 -37.80 35.39
C ASN A 10 63.11 -36.83 34.64
N GLN A 11 63.00 -35.53 34.92
CA GLN A 11 64.04 -34.48 35.10
C GLN A 11 65.33 -34.28 34.24
N GLN A 12 65.64 -32.97 34.03
CA GLN A 12 66.98 -32.32 34.00
C GLN A 12 67.90 -32.52 32.75
N ARG A 13 68.87 -31.64 32.38
CA ARG A 13 69.42 -30.38 33.00
C ARG A 13 70.11 -29.45 31.96
N PHE A 14 69.95 -28.12 32.14
CA PHE A 14 70.94 -27.02 31.99
C PHE A 14 71.89 -26.81 30.77
N SER A 15 71.98 -25.52 30.36
CA SER A 15 73.19 -24.80 29.87
C SER A 15 73.69 -25.03 28.41
N ALA A 16 74.39 -24.13 27.70
CA ALA A 16 74.32 -22.65 27.51
C ALA A 16 75.28 -22.21 26.35
N TYR A 17 75.29 -20.92 26.01
CA TYR A 17 76.27 -20.15 25.20
C TYR A 17 76.32 -20.24 23.65
N TYR A 18 75.76 -19.18 23.02
CA TYR A 18 76.38 -18.29 22.01
C TYR A 18 76.82 -18.73 20.58
N CYS A 19 76.50 -17.80 19.66
CA CYS A 19 77.24 -17.36 18.44
C CYS A 19 76.86 -17.83 17.02
N ARG A 20 76.26 -16.87 16.29
CA ARG A 20 76.57 -16.41 14.91
C ARG A 20 76.08 -17.20 13.66
N TYR A 21 75.03 -16.62 13.09
CA TYR A 21 74.93 -16.11 11.70
C TYR A 21 74.38 -16.97 10.54
N LEU A 22 73.40 -16.32 9.87
CA LEU A 22 73.18 -16.16 8.41
C LEU A 22 72.21 -17.07 7.63
N PHE A 23 71.44 -16.37 6.76
CA PHE A 23 70.67 -16.78 5.58
C PHE A 23 69.46 -17.76 5.67
N TYR A 24 68.29 -17.11 5.84
CA TYR A 24 67.16 -17.08 4.88
C TYR A 24 66.04 -18.16 4.84
N THR A 25 64.85 -17.61 4.53
CA THR A 25 63.69 -18.14 3.80
C THR A 25 62.59 -19.02 4.44
N ILE A 26 61.37 -18.60 4.09
CA ILE A 26 60.07 -19.31 4.03
C ILE A 26 59.34 -19.53 5.37
N ALA A 27 58.39 -18.62 5.56
CA ALA A 27 57.37 -18.56 6.59
C ALA A 27 56.43 -19.76 6.63
N LEU A 28 55.94 -20.07 7.84
CA LEU A 28 54.66 -20.74 8.06
C LEU A 28 54.09 -20.37 9.46
N CYS A 29 53.87 -19.07 9.68
CA CYS A 29 53.19 -18.59 10.90
C CYS A 29 51.67 -18.66 10.72
N SER A 30 51.04 -19.63 11.39
CA SER A 30 49.58 -19.83 11.41
C SER A 30 48.87 -18.71 12.17
N VAL A 31 48.69 -17.55 11.52
CA VAL A 31 47.81 -16.49 12.02
C VAL A 31 46.37 -17.00 11.95
N LEU A 32 45.80 -17.34 13.09
CA LEU A 32 44.37 -17.53 13.25
C LEU A 32 43.68 -16.17 13.04
N LEU A 33 43.37 -15.87 11.77
CA LEU A 33 42.43 -14.82 11.41
C LEU A 33 41.06 -15.22 11.94
N ILE A 34 40.76 -14.77 13.16
CA ILE A 34 39.39 -14.65 13.64
C ILE A 34 38.74 -13.56 12.79
N THR A 35 38.25 -13.96 11.62
CA THR A 35 37.30 -13.14 10.86
C THR A 35 36.13 -12.87 11.80
N PRO A 36 35.78 -11.60 12.10
CA PRO A 36 34.52 -11.35 12.79
C PRO A 36 33.41 -12.00 11.95
N LEU A 37 32.44 -12.65 12.59
CA LEU A 37 31.23 -13.07 11.89
C LEU A 37 30.70 -11.84 11.14
N SER A 38 30.47 -11.99 9.83
CA SER A 38 29.93 -10.91 9.02
C SER A 38 28.53 -10.60 9.51
N ALA A 39 28.43 -9.59 10.39
CA ALA A 39 27.17 -8.95 10.68
C ALA A 39 26.67 -8.39 9.34
N LYS A 40 25.62 -9.02 8.77
CA LYS A 40 24.94 -8.55 7.54
C LYS A 40 24.75 -7.03 7.71
N SER A 41 25.55 -6.22 7.01
CA SER A 41 25.59 -4.77 7.26
C SER A 41 24.21 -4.21 7.02
N GLN A 42 23.57 -3.66 8.04
CA GLN A 42 22.18 -3.24 7.90
C GLN A 42 22.09 -2.23 6.77
N LYS A 43 21.25 -2.57 5.79
CA LYS A 43 21.05 -1.83 4.55
C LYS A 43 20.69 -0.38 4.87
N SER A 44 21.23 0.60 4.14
CA SER A 44 20.80 1.98 4.31
C SER A 44 19.34 2.12 3.85
N VAL A 45 18.59 3.11 4.36
CA VAL A 45 17.19 3.29 3.95
C VAL A 45 17.10 3.72 2.49
N GLU A 46 18.09 4.46 2.00
CA GLU A 46 18.24 4.87 0.61
C GLU A 46 18.44 3.64 -0.28
N GLN A 47 19.36 2.74 0.09
CA GLN A 47 19.53 1.44 -0.58
C GLN A 47 18.28 0.55 -0.49
N ALA A 48 17.53 0.63 0.62
CA ALA A 48 16.28 -0.09 0.81
C ALA A 48 15.22 0.38 -0.21
N ILE A 49 15.04 1.71 -0.32
CA ILE A 49 14.14 2.35 -1.27
C ILE A 49 14.51 2.09 -2.73
N GLU A 50 15.79 2.14 -3.12
CA GLU A 50 16.15 1.82 -4.51
C GLU A 50 15.86 0.36 -4.89
N GLN A 51 15.94 -0.59 -3.95
CA GLN A 51 15.48 -1.95 -4.21
C GLN A 51 13.94 -2.03 -4.25
N ALA A 52 13.23 -1.40 -3.33
CA ALA A 52 11.76 -1.35 -3.38
C ALA A 52 11.28 -0.79 -4.73
N ASN A 53 11.85 0.33 -5.19
CA ASN A 53 11.55 0.91 -6.50
C ASN A 53 11.82 -0.09 -7.64
N LYS A 54 13.05 -0.63 -7.71
CA LYS A 54 13.45 -1.60 -8.74
C LYS A 54 12.52 -2.82 -8.80
N GLU A 55 12.30 -3.48 -7.66
CA GLU A 55 11.52 -4.72 -7.60
C GLU A 55 10.03 -4.46 -7.90
N LEU A 56 9.49 -3.29 -7.54
CA LEU A 56 8.13 -2.88 -7.92
C LEU A 56 7.99 -2.72 -9.45
N TRP A 57 8.93 -2.01 -10.07
CA TRP A 57 8.93 -1.73 -11.51
C TRP A 57 9.28 -2.94 -12.38
N GLU A 58 10.05 -3.92 -11.87
CA GLU A 58 10.40 -5.14 -12.60
C GLU A 58 9.34 -6.25 -12.50
N LYS A 59 8.61 -6.37 -11.37
CA LYS A 59 7.73 -7.51 -11.09
C LYS A 59 6.23 -7.20 -11.05
N PHE A 60 5.85 -5.98 -10.66
CA PHE A 60 4.46 -5.70 -10.25
C PHE A 60 3.76 -4.64 -11.11
N ILE A 61 4.49 -3.70 -11.71
CA ILE A 61 3.91 -2.67 -12.59
C ILE A 61 3.74 -3.24 -14.00
N ASP A 62 2.48 -3.32 -14.43
CA ASP A 62 2.11 -3.90 -15.72
C ASP A 62 2.48 -3.00 -16.92
N LYS A 63 2.24 -3.52 -18.13
CA LYS A 63 2.49 -2.80 -19.40
C LYS A 63 1.68 -1.50 -19.59
N TYR A 64 0.68 -1.24 -18.74
CA TYR A 64 -0.14 -0.03 -18.73
C TYR A 64 0.21 0.96 -17.60
N GLY A 65 1.12 0.59 -16.69
CA GLY A 65 1.47 1.43 -15.53
C GLY A 65 0.62 1.18 -14.29
N ILE A 66 -0.03 0.02 -14.19
CA ILE A 66 -0.88 -0.35 -13.05
C ILE A 66 -0.13 -1.35 -12.16
N ILE A 67 -0.14 -1.13 -10.84
CA ILE A 67 0.44 -2.05 -9.86
C ILE A 67 -0.51 -3.24 -9.64
N ASN A 68 -0.04 -4.46 -9.91
CA ASN A 68 -0.71 -5.70 -9.53
C ASN A 68 -0.54 -6.00 -8.03
N ASP A 69 -1.53 -6.58 -7.36
CA ASP A 69 -1.55 -6.92 -5.93
C ASP A 69 -0.45 -7.91 -5.54
N PHE A 70 -0.09 -8.84 -6.45
CA PHE A 70 0.93 -9.85 -6.24
C PHE A 70 1.49 -10.46 -7.54
N VAL A 71 2.59 -11.21 -7.41
CA VAL A 71 3.13 -12.05 -8.50
C VAL A 71 2.17 -13.21 -8.81
N GLY A 72 1.57 -13.21 -10.00
CA GLY A 72 0.62 -14.23 -10.42
C GLY A 72 0.05 -13.96 -11.80
N GLU A 73 -0.68 -14.93 -12.37
CA GLU A 73 -1.20 -14.79 -13.73
C GLU A 73 -2.31 -13.74 -13.83
N THR A 74 -2.12 -12.74 -14.71
CA THR A 74 -3.15 -11.74 -15.03
C THR A 74 -4.42 -12.42 -15.58
N PRO A 75 -5.62 -12.06 -15.09
CA PRO A 75 -6.88 -12.59 -15.60
C PRO A 75 -7.08 -12.37 -17.12
N THR A 76 -7.64 -13.37 -17.77
CA THR A 76 -8.03 -13.34 -19.19
C THR A 76 -9.45 -12.76 -19.36
N PRO A 77 -9.90 -12.47 -20.60
CA PRO A 77 -11.29 -12.11 -20.86
C PRO A 77 -12.30 -13.13 -20.32
N GLU A 78 -12.04 -14.44 -20.44
CA GLU A 78 -12.91 -15.50 -19.90
C GLU A 78 -12.95 -15.47 -18.36
N ASP A 79 -11.82 -15.22 -17.70
CA ASP A 79 -11.76 -15.07 -16.24
C ASP A 79 -12.59 -13.88 -15.75
N CYS A 80 -12.53 -12.75 -16.46
CA CYS A 80 -13.31 -11.56 -16.12
C CYS A 80 -14.80 -11.74 -16.42
N GLU A 81 -15.16 -12.29 -17.59
CA GLU A 81 -16.54 -12.55 -18.01
C GLU A 81 -17.27 -13.53 -17.05
N LEU A 82 -16.59 -14.59 -16.61
CA LEU A 82 -17.12 -15.54 -15.65
C LEU A 82 -16.96 -15.09 -14.19
N GLY A 83 -16.29 -13.96 -13.91
CA GLY A 83 -15.97 -13.56 -12.53
C GLY A 83 -15.23 -14.68 -11.79
N LYS A 84 -14.10 -15.12 -12.31
CA LYS A 84 -13.11 -16.00 -11.68
C LYS A 84 -11.98 -15.15 -11.07
N PRO A 85 -11.58 -15.32 -9.81
CA PRO A 85 -12.07 -16.32 -8.86
C PRO A 85 -13.45 -15.96 -8.28
N ASN A 86 -13.81 -14.67 -8.30
CA ASN A 86 -15.15 -14.14 -8.00
C ASN A 86 -15.36 -12.84 -8.82
N ALA A 87 -16.60 -12.40 -8.98
CA ALA A 87 -16.98 -11.21 -9.75
C ALA A 87 -16.60 -9.87 -9.08
N ILE A 88 -16.13 -9.90 -7.81
CA ILE A 88 -15.49 -8.73 -7.18
C ILE A 88 -14.02 -8.62 -7.64
N GLY A 89 -13.43 -9.67 -8.21
CA GLY A 89 -12.00 -9.70 -8.52
C GLY A 89 -11.10 -9.82 -7.29
N TRP A 90 -11.67 -9.98 -6.09
CA TRP A 90 -10.92 -10.28 -4.87
C TRP A 90 -10.09 -11.55 -5.06
N TRP A 91 -8.86 -11.55 -4.57
CA TRP A 91 -7.88 -12.62 -4.70
C TRP A 91 -7.32 -12.84 -6.12
N SER A 92 -7.52 -11.91 -7.05
CA SER A 92 -6.80 -11.85 -8.33
C SER A 92 -5.60 -10.88 -8.27
N PRO A 93 -4.59 -11.01 -9.16
CA PRO A 93 -3.49 -10.03 -9.22
C PRO A 93 -3.93 -8.60 -9.56
N ILE A 94 -5.12 -8.41 -10.15
CA ILE A 94 -5.64 -7.10 -10.57
C ILE A 94 -6.74 -6.55 -9.63
N GLU A 95 -6.82 -7.06 -8.39
CA GLU A 95 -7.85 -6.70 -7.41
C GLU A 95 -7.88 -5.21 -7.03
N ASN A 96 -6.69 -4.59 -6.95
CA ASN A 96 -6.45 -3.33 -6.24
C ASN A 96 -5.57 -2.33 -7.04
N GLY A 97 -5.56 -2.45 -8.37
CA GLY A 97 -4.77 -1.66 -9.31
C GLY A 97 -4.76 -0.15 -9.00
N PRO A 98 -5.88 0.58 -9.15
CA PRO A 98 -5.92 2.00 -8.78
C PRO A 98 -5.70 2.31 -7.30
N PHE A 99 -5.96 1.37 -6.38
CA PHE A 99 -5.65 1.57 -4.95
C PHE A 99 -4.14 1.78 -4.79
N PHE A 100 -3.34 0.82 -5.25
CA PHE A 100 -1.90 0.86 -5.10
C PHE A 100 -1.26 1.89 -6.02
N THR A 101 -1.67 1.91 -7.30
CA THR A 101 -1.15 2.86 -8.30
C THR A 101 -1.40 4.32 -7.88
N GLY A 102 -2.57 4.60 -7.32
CA GLY A 102 -2.94 5.94 -6.84
C GLY A 102 -2.13 6.40 -5.64
N LEU A 103 -1.98 5.55 -4.61
CA LEU A 103 -1.16 5.88 -3.44
C LEU A 103 0.34 5.88 -3.74
N TYR A 104 0.81 5.04 -4.68
CA TYR A 104 2.20 5.04 -5.11
C TYR A 104 2.55 6.26 -5.98
N LEU A 105 1.65 6.73 -6.84
CA LEU A 105 1.87 7.93 -7.65
C LEU A 105 2.13 9.18 -6.79
N MET A 106 1.51 9.29 -5.61
CA MET A 106 1.86 10.31 -4.62
C MET A 106 3.35 10.28 -4.23
N ALA A 107 3.89 9.08 -3.98
CA ALA A 107 5.30 8.89 -3.66
C ALA A 107 6.21 9.09 -4.88
N ALA A 108 5.80 8.61 -6.07
CA ALA A 108 6.55 8.74 -7.30
C ALA A 108 6.71 10.20 -7.75
N CYS A 109 5.70 11.05 -7.54
CA CYS A 109 5.81 12.50 -7.77
C CYS A 109 6.84 13.16 -6.85
N GLU A 110 6.84 12.82 -5.55
CA GLU A 110 7.85 13.32 -4.61
C GLU A 110 9.25 12.73 -4.89
N ARG A 111 9.34 11.48 -5.36
CA ARG A 111 10.59 10.88 -5.85
C ARG A 111 11.16 11.71 -7.01
N ALA A 112 10.41 11.88 -8.09
CA ALA A 112 10.84 12.62 -9.27
C ALA A 112 11.23 14.08 -8.95
N LYS A 113 10.54 14.70 -7.99
CA LYS A 113 10.86 16.03 -7.45
C LYS A 113 12.12 16.07 -6.59
N ARG A 114 12.45 15.00 -5.84
CA ARG A 114 13.66 14.91 -5.00
C ARG A 114 14.90 14.42 -5.78
N SER A 115 14.75 13.57 -6.80
CA SER A 115 15.85 13.15 -7.68
C SER A 115 16.12 14.18 -8.79
N GLY A 116 15.05 14.75 -9.37
CA GLY A 116 15.12 15.57 -10.57
C GLY A 116 15.23 14.77 -11.88
N ASP A 117 15.38 13.44 -11.79
CA ASP A 117 15.63 12.55 -12.93
C ASP A 117 14.39 12.38 -13.82
N GLU A 118 14.56 12.58 -15.13
CA GLU A 118 13.49 12.41 -16.11
C GLU A 118 12.90 10.98 -16.12
N ILE A 119 13.69 9.96 -15.78
CA ILE A 119 13.21 8.57 -15.66
C ILE A 119 12.14 8.43 -14.57
N ASP A 120 12.27 9.15 -13.45
CA ASP A 120 11.25 9.12 -12.40
C ASP A 120 10.00 9.94 -12.79
N LYS A 121 10.15 10.96 -13.65
CA LYS A 121 9.03 11.70 -14.26
C LYS A 121 8.27 10.86 -15.28
N GLU A 122 8.97 10.13 -16.15
CA GLU A 122 8.39 9.16 -17.09
C GLU A 122 7.63 8.04 -16.36
N LYS A 123 8.22 7.50 -15.27
CA LYS A 123 7.55 6.57 -14.37
C LYS A 123 6.26 7.15 -13.80
N ALA A 124 6.30 8.35 -13.20
CA ALA A 124 5.13 9.02 -12.65
C ALA A 124 4.03 9.28 -13.70
N GLN A 125 4.41 9.70 -14.91
CA GLN A 125 3.48 9.84 -16.03
C GLN A 125 2.82 8.50 -16.40
N ARG A 126 3.60 7.42 -16.54
CA ARG A 126 3.05 6.09 -16.89
C ARG A 126 2.07 5.55 -15.84
N LEU A 127 2.28 5.84 -14.55
CA LEU A 127 1.30 5.52 -13.50
C LEU A 127 -0.01 6.32 -13.68
N ALA A 128 0.08 7.61 -14.06
CA ALA A 128 -1.09 8.43 -14.35
C ALA A 128 -1.85 7.95 -15.59
N ASP A 129 -1.14 7.57 -16.66
CA ASP A 129 -1.72 6.94 -17.86
C ASP A 129 -2.49 5.64 -17.51
N GLY A 130 -1.92 4.82 -16.62
CA GLY A 130 -2.58 3.62 -16.09
C GLY A 130 -3.87 3.91 -15.31
N LEU A 131 -3.85 4.94 -14.44
CA LEU A 131 -5.05 5.40 -13.74
C LEU A 131 -6.12 5.93 -14.71
N LEU A 132 -5.74 6.74 -15.70
CA LEU A 132 -6.67 7.23 -16.74
C LEU A 132 -7.31 6.08 -17.52
N LYS A 133 -6.52 5.06 -17.86
CA LYS A 133 -7.00 3.84 -18.51
C LYS A 133 -8.03 3.10 -17.65
N CYS A 134 -7.81 3.00 -16.33
CA CYS A 134 -8.76 2.36 -15.41
C CYS A 134 -10.12 3.08 -15.30
N ALA A 135 -10.19 4.37 -15.64
CA ALA A 135 -11.44 5.13 -15.74
C ALA A 135 -11.94 5.28 -17.20
N SER A 136 -11.48 4.42 -18.12
CA SER A 136 -11.75 4.50 -19.57
C SER A 136 -11.95 3.14 -20.26
N VAL A 137 -12.07 2.02 -19.52
CA VAL A 137 -12.33 0.67 -20.07
C VAL A 137 -13.80 0.23 -20.04
N SER A 138 -14.67 0.99 -19.36
CA SER A 138 -16.10 0.73 -19.21
C SER A 138 -16.93 1.82 -19.92
N ASP A 139 -18.16 1.49 -20.31
CA ASP A 139 -19.17 2.44 -20.78
C ASP A 139 -20.04 3.02 -19.63
N VAL A 140 -19.87 2.53 -18.39
CA VAL A 140 -20.61 3.02 -17.20
C VAL A 140 -20.05 4.36 -16.74
N PRO A 141 -20.85 5.44 -16.74
CA PRO A 141 -20.41 6.74 -16.26
C PRO A 141 -20.00 6.68 -14.78
N GLY A 142 -18.79 7.12 -14.46
CA GLY A 142 -18.27 7.16 -13.09
C GLY A 142 -17.67 5.83 -12.58
N PHE A 143 -17.60 4.79 -13.41
CA PHE A 143 -16.93 3.55 -13.06
C PHE A 143 -15.40 3.68 -13.12
N VAL A 144 -14.72 3.08 -12.14
CA VAL A 144 -13.27 2.93 -12.11
C VAL A 144 -12.98 1.45 -11.82
N THR A 145 -12.30 0.78 -12.75
CA THR A 145 -12.02 -0.67 -12.59
C THR A 145 -11.03 -0.94 -11.45
N ARG A 146 -11.08 -2.16 -10.93
CA ARG A 146 -10.05 -2.76 -10.07
C ARG A 146 -8.70 -2.93 -10.75
N GLY A 147 -8.71 -3.20 -12.04
CA GLY A 147 -7.52 -3.37 -12.86
C GLY A 147 -7.91 -3.91 -14.23
N ILE A 148 -6.93 -4.35 -15.01
CA ILE A 148 -7.12 -4.63 -16.43
C ILE A 148 -6.47 -5.97 -16.78
N GLY A 149 -7.22 -6.84 -17.44
CA GLY A 149 -6.76 -8.17 -17.85
C GLY A 149 -5.86 -8.16 -19.10
N THR A 150 -5.52 -9.37 -19.58
CA THR A 150 -4.45 -9.58 -20.56
C THR A 150 -4.63 -8.83 -21.89
N ASP A 151 -5.86 -8.62 -22.34
CA ASP A 151 -6.22 -7.94 -23.60
C ASP A 151 -6.16 -6.41 -23.52
N GLY A 152 -6.05 -5.84 -22.32
CA GLY A 152 -6.06 -4.39 -22.09
C GLY A 152 -7.45 -3.75 -22.02
N LYS A 153 -8.53 -4.53 -21.87
CA LYS A 153 -9.91 -4.04 -21.76
C LYS A 153 -10.74 -4.81 -20.73
N CYS A 154 -10.62 -6.13 -20.66
CA CYS A 154 -11.42 -6.95 -19.75
C CYS A 154 -11.10 -6.62 -18.28
N HIS A 155 -12.13 -6.68 -17.44
CA HIS A 155 -12.07 -6.26 -16.05
C HIS A 155 -13.21 -6.87 -15.22
N TYR A 156 -13.08 -6.80 -13.90
CA TYR A 156 -14.14 -7.24 -12.98
C TYR A 156 -15.23 -6.17 -12.82
N PRO A 157 -16.52 -6.56 -12.81
CA PRO A 157 -17.65 -5.62 -12.89
C PRO A 157 -17.95 -4.82 -11.61
N LEU A 158 -17.43 -5.21 -10.44
CA LEU A 158 -17.80 -4.58 -9.16
C LEU A 158 -16.73 -3.58 -8.70
N GLY A 159 -17.05 -2.29 -8.77
CA GLY A 159 -16.21 -1.18 -8.29
C GLY A 159 -16.07 -1.14 -6.76
N SER A 160 -15.40 -0.09 -6.25
CA SER A 160 -15.40 0.28 -4.82
C SER A 160 -14.86 1.69 -4.61
N VAL A 161 -15.19 2.27 -3.45
CA VAL A 161 -14.48 3.40 -2.81
C VAL A 161 -12.95 3.18 -2.82
N ASP A 162 -12.52 1.94 -2.65
CA ASP A 162 -11.10 1.53 -2.62
C ASP A 162 -10.36 1.77 -3.93
N GLN A 163 -11.04 1.70 -5.07
CA GLN A 163 -10.44 1.98 -6.37
C GLN A 163 -10.55 3.46 -6.70
N THR A 164 -11.75 4.01 -6.54
CA THR A 164 -12.08 5.37 -6.97
C THR A 164 -11.36 6.45 -6.15
N ILE A 165 -11.15 6.28 -4.84
CA ILE A 165 -10.55 7.34 -4.01
C ILE A 165 -9.03 7.46 -4.20
N PRO A 166 -8.23 6.38 -4.14
CA PRO A 166 -6.80 6.47 -4.47
C PRO A 166 -6.55 6.92 -5.90
N TRP A 167 -7.44 6.59 -6.85
CA TRP A 167 -7.43 7.14 -8.20
C TRP A 167 -7.50 8.68 -8.20
N TYR A 168 -8.43 9.27 -7.44
CA TYR A 168 -8.46 10.74 -7.22
C TYR A 168 -7.18 11.25 -6.57
N ILE A 169 -6.67 10.56 -5.54
CA ILE A 169 -5.45 10.98 -4.82
C ILE A 169 -4.26 11.04 -5.77
N GLY A 170 -3.96 9.96 -6.50
CA GLY A 170 -2.80 9.88 -7.40
C GLY A 170 -2.87 10.89 -8.54
N LEU A 171 -4.03 11.04 -9.19
CA LEU A 171 -4.20 12.03 -10.26
C LEU A 171 -4.12 13.47 -9.74
N TYR A 172 -4.59 13.75 -8.51
CA TYR A 172 -4.38 15.04 -7.86
C TYR A 172 -2.91 15.29 -7.52
N SER A 173 -2.20 14.31 -6.95
CA SER A 173 -0.75 14.40 -6.67
C SER A 173 0.04 14.70 -7.94
N TYR A 174 -0.29 14.02 -9.04
CA TYR A 174 0.31 14.24 -10.36
C TYR A 174 0.01 15.65 -10.91
N LEU A 175 -1.26 16.10 -10.85
CA LEU A 175 -1.63 17.47 -11.23
C LEU A 175 -0.95 18.56 -10.39
N MET A 176 -0.64 18.29 -9.12
CA MET A 176 0.06 19.23 -8.25
C MET A 176 1.60 19.22 -8.42
N SER A 177 2.14 18.31 -9.22
CA SER A 177 3.55 18.30 -9.63
C SER A 177 3.81 19.17 -10.86
N ASP A 178 5.10 19.36 -11.18
CA ASP A 178 5.61 19.99 -12.40
C ASP A 178 5.67 19.03 -13.61
N ILE A 179 5.40 17.73 -13.39
CA ILE A 179 5.53 16.66 -14.39
C ILE A 179 4.52 16.74 -15.56
N PRO A 180 3.20 16.94 -15.36
CA PRO A 180 2.25 16.89 -16.47
C PRO A 180 2.36 18.10 -17.40
N THR A 181 2.66 17.82 -18.67
CA THR A 181 2.55 18.76 -19.79
C THR A 181 1.16 19.42 -19.84
N PRO A 182 1.00 20.62 -20.43
CA PRO A 182 -0.32 21.28 -20.53
C PRO A 182 -1.41 20.40 -21.17
N GLN A 183 -1.03 19.56 -22.14
CA GLN A 183 -1.91 18.62 -22.82
C GLN A 183 -2.32 17.47 -21.89
N HIS A 184 -1.37 16.83 -21.19
CA HIS A 184 -1.69 15.75 -20.26
C HIS A 184 -2.45 16.26 -19.03
N ARG A 185 -2.08 17.43 -18.50
CA ARG A 185 -2.81 18.17 -17.47
C ARG A 185 -4.29 18.35 -17.83
N LYS A 186 -4.58 18.75 -19.08
CA LYS A 186 -5.97 18.85 -19.55
C LYS A 186 -6.68 17.49 -19.55
N LEU A 187 -6.05 16.45 -20.10
CA LEU A 187 -6.62 15.09 -20.17
C LEU A 187 -6.99 14.56 -18.78
N VAL A 188 -6.11 14.74 -17.78
CA VAL A 188 -6.36 14.36 -16.39
C VAL A 188 -7.50 15.17 -15.78
N MET A 189 -7.53 16.49 -15.99
CA MET A 189 -8.65 17.33 -15.51
C MET A 189 -9.98 16.96 -16.16
N ASP A 190 -10.02 16.74 -17.47
CA ASP A 190 -11.22 16.34 -18.21
C ASP A 190 -11.81 15.04 -17.62
N LYS A 191 -10.97 14.02 -17.40
CA LYS A 191 -11.41 12.73 -16.84
C LYS A 191 -11.82 12.83 -15.36
N LEU A 192 -11.16 13.67 -14.56
CA LEU A 192 -11.59 13.96 -13.18
C LEU A 192 -12.98 14.61 -13.15
N GLN A 193 -13.24 15.57 -14.03
CA GLN A 193 -14.56 16.21 -14.17
C GLN A 193 -15.63 15.22 -14.62
N GLU A 194 -15.31 14.36 -15.61
CA GLU A 194 -16.20 13.32 -16.14
C GLU A 194 -16.66 12.35 -15.04
N VAL A 195 -15.71 11.72 -14.33
CA VAL A 195 -16.00 10.74 -13.27
C VAL A 195 -16.72 11.41 -12.09
N THR A 196 -16.31 12.61 -11.66
CA THR A 196 -16.99 13.32 -10.57
C THR A 196 -18.42 13.68 -10.94
N SER A 197 -18.66 14.19 -12.15
CA SER A 197 -20.00 14.58 -12.61
C SER A 197 -20.95 13.39 -12.64
N ALA A 198 -20.48 12.23 -13.11
CA ALA A 198 -21.25 11.00 -13.07
C ALA A 198 -21.55 10.54 -11.63
N LEU A 199 -20.56 10.50 -10.75
CA LEU A 199 -20.77 10.12 -9.34
C LEU A 199 -21.74 11.08 -8.61
N LYS A 200 -21.69 12.38 -8.93
CA LYS A 200 -22.64 13.38 -8.40
C LYS A 200 -24.08 13.08 -8.82
N LEU A 201 -24.30 12.70 -10.08
CA LEU A 201 -25.61 12.27 -10.60
C LEU A 201 -26.10 10.96 -9.98
N LEU A 202 -25.19 10.04 -9.65
CA LEU A 202 -25.48 8.79 -8.93
C LEU A 202 -25.64 8.99 -7.41
N ASP A 203 -25.67 10.25 -6.94
CA ASP A 203 -25.75 10.62 -5.52
C ASP A 203 -24.65 9.93 -4.68
N TRP A 204 -23.44 9.96 -5.24
CA TRP A 204 -22.15 9.54 -4.69
C TRP A 204 -22.04 8.05 -4.32
N LYS A 205 -22.90 7.22 -4.91
CA LYS A 205 -22.78 5.77 -4.90
C LYS A 205 -21.84 5.32 -6.02
N LEU A 206 -20.99 4.33 -5.75
CA LEU A 206 -20.02 3.84 -6.72
C LEU A 206 -20.68 2.76 -7.60
N PRO A 207 -20.78 2.97 -8.94
CA PRO A 207 -21.53 2.08 -9.80
C PRO A 207 -20.80 0.75 -10.08
N CYS A 208 -21.55 -0.22 -10.58
CA CYS A 208 -21.04 -1.49 -11.11
C CYS A 208 -21.35 -1.62 -12.62
N ASP A 209 -20.65 -2.53 -13.30
CA ASP A 209 -20.77 -2.79 -14.75
C ASP A 209 -21.12 -4.27 -15.05
N GLY A 210 -21.10 -4.67 -16.32
CA GLY A 210 -21.41 -6.01 -16.78
C GLY A 210 -22.83 -6.43 -16.38
N HIS A 211 -22.97 -7.65 -15.85
CA HIS A 211 -24.24 -8.17 -15.32
C HIS A 211 -24.72 -7.45 -14.03
N PHE A 212 -23.89 -6.57 -13.46
CA PHE A 212 -24.22 -5.72 -12.30
C PHE A 212 -24.47 -4.26 -12.70
N LYS A 213 -24.61 -3.94 -13.99
CA LYS A 213 -24.93 -2.59 -14.47
C LYS A 213 -26.26 -2.09 -13.89
N GLY A 214 -26.18 -1.11 -12.98
CA GLY A 214 -27.31 -0.57 -12.21
C GLY A 214 -27.23 -0.83 -10.70
N ASP A 215 -26.39 -1.77 -10.27
CA ASP A 215 -26.02 -1.99 -8.88
C ASP A 215 -24.92 -1.00 -8.44
N PHE A 216 -24.73 -0.89 -7.12
CA PHE A 216 -23.70 -0.05 -6.50
C PHE A 216 -22.88 -0.84 -5.47
N ARG A 217 -21.61 -0.47 -5.28
CA ARG A 217 -20.73 -1.03 -4.26
C ARG A 217 -19.97 0.08 -3.52
N GLY A 218 -20.63 0.64 -2.50
CA GLY A 218 -20.13 1.74 -1.67
C GLY A 218 -20.86 3.08 -1.90
N ASP A 219 -20.79 3.96 -0.89
CA ASP A 219 -21.44 5.28 -0.86
C ASP A 219 -20.57 6.29 -0.12
N LEU A 220 -20.01 7.28 -0.82
CA LEU A 220 -19.13 8.29 -0.21
C LEU A 220 -19.84 9.18 0.83
N LYS A 221 -21.18 9.29 0.76
CA LYS A 221 -21.96 10.05 1.76
C LYS A 221 -22.21 9.27 3.05
N SER A 222 -21.79 8.01 3.16
CA SER A 222 -21.97 7.18 4.35
C SER A 222 -21.13 7.63 5.57
N ASN A 223 -21.31 6.97 6.74
CA ASN A 223 -20.84 7.44 8.06
C ASN A 223 -19.60 6.73 8.63
N ASN A 224 -18.99 5.83 7.87
CA ASN A 224 -17.71 5.25 8.27
C ASN A 224 -16.58 6.24 7.96
N TYR A 225 -15.49 6.17 8.71
CA TYR A 225 -14.32 7.01 8.53
C TYR A 225 -13.65 6.78 7.15
N LEU A 226 -13.74 5.55 6.65
CA LEU A 226 -13.36 5.13 5.29
C LEU A 226 -13.94 6.02 4.18
N GLU A 227 -15.18 6.48 4.30
CA GLU A 227 -15.85 7.29 3.29
C GLU A 227 -15.83 8.78 3.64
N VAL A 228 -16.10 9.15 4.90
CA VAL A 228 -16.31 10.55 5.33
C VAL A 228 -15.14 11.47 4.96
N THR A 229 -13.90 11.03 5.21
CA THR A 229 -12.69 11.79 4.86
C THR A 229 -12.50 11.94 3.35
N THR A 230 -13.01 11.00 2.56
CA THR A 230 -12.80 10.91 1.11
C THR A 230 -13.79 11.77 0.33
N TYR A 231 -15.05 11.81 0.77
CA TYR A 231 -16.08 12.70 0.22
C TYR A 231 -15.69 14.17 0.36
N LEU A 232 -15.24 14.56 1.56
CA LEU A 232 -14.73 15.92 1.80
C LEU A 232 -13.51 16.24 0.93
N PHE A 233 -12.58 15.28 0.77
CA PHE A 233 -11.42 15.45 -0.11
C PHE A 233 -11.81 15.66 -1.57
N VAL A 234 -12.70 14.84 -2.14
CA VAL A 234 -13.13 15.00 -3.54
C VAL A 234 -13.78 16.37 -3.76
N LEU A 235 -14.69 16.80 -2.88
CA LEU A 235 -15.31 18.13 -2.98
C LEU A 235 -14.26 19.27 -2.89
N ARG A 236 -13.33 19.19 -1.94
CA ARG A 236 -12.28 20.22 -1.77
C ARG A 236 -11.28 20.23 -2.93
N MET A 237 -10.92 19.06 -3.45
CA MET A 237 -10.05 18.85 -4.61
C MET A 237 -10.69 19.42 -5.89
N MET A 238 -11.99 19.18 -6.13
CA MET A 238 -12.70 19.74 -7.28
C MET A 238 -12.75 21.26 -7.21
N TYR A 239 -13.05 21.84 -6.06
CA TYR A 239 -12.92 23.30 -5.89
C TYR A 239 -11.48 23.78 -6.15
N LYS A 240 -10.47 23.09 -5.63
CA LYS A 240 -9.06 23.45 -5.81
C LYS A 240 -8.63 23.44 -7.29
N LEU A 241 -9.12 22.48 -8.08
CA LEU A 241 -8.77 22.33 -9.50
C LEU A 241 -9.58 23.23 -10.44
N PHE A 242 -10.90 23.37 -10.22
CA PHE A 242 -11.81 24.03 -11.17
C PHE A 242 -12.34 25.39 -10.69
N GLN A 243 -12.20 25.73 -9.41
CA GLN A 243 -12.63 26.99 -8.79
C GLN A 243 -14.16 27.28 -8.85
N GLU A 244 -14.98 26.34 -9.32
CA GLU A 244 -16.45 26.49 -9.37
C GLU A 244 -17.03 26.57 -7.94
N PRO A 245 -17.80 27.62 -7.57
CA PRO A 245 -18.27 27.83 -6.19
C PRO A 245 -19.06 26.67 -5.58
N VAL A 246 -19.82 25.94 -6.40
CA VAL A 246 -20.67 24.81 -5.98
C VAL A 246 -19.90 23.73 -5.20
N TRP A 247 -18.65 23.44 -5.59
CA TRP A 247 -17.82 22.45 -4.88
C TRP A 247 -17.38 22.96 -3.49
N LEU A 248 -17.17 24.26 -3.33
CA LEU A 248 -16.87 24.88 -2.05
C LEU A 248 -18.09 24.92 -1.13
N GLU A 249 -19.27 25.20 -1.68
CA GLU A 249 -20.54 25.25 -0.96
C GLU A 249 -20.98 23.85 -0.50
N GLU A 250 -20.87 22.84 -1.36
CA GLU A 250 -21.10 21.44 -0.99
C GLU A 250 -20.08 20.95 0.04
N TYR A 251 -18.78 21.27 -0.12
CA TYR A 251 -17.76 20.95 0.90
C TYR A 251 -18.10 21.57 2.26
N LYS A 252 -18.38 22.89 2.30
CA LYS A 252 -18.73 23.61 3.53
C LYS A 252 -19.99 23.06 4.19
N THR A 253 -20.98 22.65 3.41
CA THR A 253 -22.20 22.00 3.92
C THR A 253 -21.87 20.63 4.49
N ALA A 254 -21.17 19.79 3.73
CA ALA A 254 -20.80 18.42 4.08
C ALA A 254 -20.00 18.34 5.39
N LEU A 255 -19.13 19.30 5.70
CA LEU A 255 -18.39 19.37 6.98
C LEU A 255 -19.29 19.21 8.21
N TYR A 256 -20.46 19.85 8.18
CA TYR A 256 -21.41 19.94 9.30
C TYR A 256 -22.65 19.04 9.11
N GLU A 257 -22.75 18.32 8.00
CA GLU A 257 -23.72 17.23 7.84
C GLU A 257 -23.46 16.10 8.85
N ARG A 258 -24.55 15.49 9.33
CA ARG A 258 -24.52 14.09 9.76
C ARG A 258 -24.53 13.19 8.52
N PRO A 259 -23.53 12.30 8.34
CA PRO A 259 -23.49 11.38 7.21
C PRO A 259 -24.65 10.36 7.21
N ARG A 260 -24.91 9.74 6.04
CA ARG A 260 -25.86 8.61 5.94
C ARG A 260 -25.34 7.42 6.73
N LYS A 261 -26.20 6.71 7.47
CA LYS A 261 -25.79 5.42 8.05
C LYS A 261 -25.45 4.43 6.94
N SER A 262 -24.27 3.81 6.99
CA SER A 262 -23.89 2.76 6.05
C SER A 262 -24.80 1.54 6.19
N VAL A 263 -25.05 0.84 5.09
CA VAL A 263 -25.86 -0.41 5.09
C VAL A 263 -25.15 -1.51 5.90
N GLU A 264 -23.82 -1.49 5.89
CA GLU A 264 -22.93 -2.38 6.65
C GLU A 264 -22.74 -1.97 8.12
N GLN A 265 -23.22 -0.78 8.52
CA GLN A 265 -23.19 -0.23 9.89
C GLN A 265 -21.82 -0.28 10.58
N VAL A 266 -20.73 -0.06 9.86
CA VAL A 266 -19.36 -0.20 10.39
C VAL A 266 -19.05 0.78 11.53
N SER A 267 -19.71 1.94 11.54
CA SER A 267 -19.58 3.04 12.49
C SER A 267 -20.92 3.36 13.17
N ASP A 268 -20.95 3.36 14.50
CA ASP A 268 -22.10 3.77 15.33
C ASP A 268 -22.19 5.32 15.50
N SER A 269 -21.40 6.09 14.74
CA SER A 269 -21.25 7.54 14.95
C SER A 269 -22.45 8.36 14.47
N ASP A 270 -23.02 9.17 15.38
CA ASP A 270 -23.93 10.31 15.08
C ASP A 270 -23.19 11.67 15.00
N LYS A 271 -21.86 11.65 14.90
CA LYS A 271 -21.07 12.89 14.76
C LYS A 271 -21.23 13.49 13.36
N ILE A 272 -21.05 14.80 13.26
CA ILE A 272 -20.89 15.49 11.98
C ILE A 272 -19.56 15.11 11.30
N ARG A 273 -19.45 15.26 9.98
CA ARG A 273 -18.29 14.77 9.21
C ARG A 273 -16.95 15.29 9.74
N ILE A 274 -16.82 16.57 10.06
CA ILE A 274 -15.55 17.14 10.56
C ILE A 274 -15.12 16.59 11.93
N ASP A 275 -16.07 16.15 12.77
CA ASP A 275 -15.77 15.50 14.05
C ASP A 275 -15.44 14.01 13.88
N ILE A 276 -15.92 13.36 12.82
CA ILE A 276 -15.45 12.03 12.41
C ILE A 276 -14.01 12.11 11.89
N CYS A 277 -13.69 13.12 11.07
CA CYS A 277 -12.32 13.39 10.62
C CYS A 277 -11.35 13.56 11.81
N ALA A 278 -11.75 14.33 12.83
CA ALA A 278 -10.92 14.55 14.02
C ALA A 278 -10.83 13.32 14.95
N ALA A 279 -11.80 12.41 14.94
CA ALA A 279 -11.80 11.20 15.76
C ALA A 279 -10.88 10.08 15.25
N GLY A 280 -10.51 10.10 13.97
CA GLY A 280 -9.65 9.10 13.35
C GLY A 280 -10.31 7.74 13.12
N TYR A 281 -9.56 6.81 12.54
CA TYR A 281 -10.10 5.55 11.99
C TYR A 281 -10.72 4.58 13.02
N ARG A 282 -10.33 4.63 14.30
CA ARG A 282 -10.84 3.70 15.34
C ARG A 282 -12.34 3.87 15.66
N ILE A 283 -13.03 4.82 15.04
CA ILE A 283 -14.49 4.97 15.09
C ILE A 283 -15.24 3.89 14.26
N ASP A 284 -14.56 3.24 13.32
CA ASP A 284 -15.08 2.15 12.48
C ASP A 284 -15.09 0.81 13.26
N THR A 285 -15.89 0.76 14.33
CA THR A 285 -15.72 -0.27 15.37
C THR A 285 -16.01 -1.69 14.90
N LEU A 286 -16.83 -1.91 13.86
CA LEU A 286 -17.02 -3.27 13.33
C LEU A 286 -15.78 -3.78 12.59
N ILE A 287 -15.11 -2.94 11.79
CA ILE A 287 -13.87 -3.33 11.10
C ILE A 287 -12.77 -3.65 12.12
N PHE A 288 -12.68 -2.84 13.19
CA PHE A 288 -11.79 -3.11 14.31
C PHE A 288 -12.05 -4.49 14.95
N LYS A 289 -13.31 -4.79 15.30
CA LYS A 289 -13.72 -6.00 16.01
C LYS A 289 -13.66 -7.27 15.15
N GLN A 290 -14.13 -7.20 13.90
CA GLN A 290 -14.29 -8.38 13.03
C GLN A 290 -13.00 -8.75 12.30
N PHE A 291 -12.27 -7.77 11.76
CA PHE A 291 -11.12 -8.02 10.89
C PHE A 291 -9.76 -7.85 11.59
N ASN A 292 -9.73 -7.49 12.88
CA ASN A 292 -8.50 -7.27 13.67
C ASN A 292 -7.59 -6.22 12.98
N MET A 293 -8.20 -5.06 12.74
CA MET A 293 -7.77 -4.03 11.80
C MET A 293 -6.29 -3.66 11.92
N ASP A 294 -5.80 -3.27 13.11
CA ASP A 294 -4.40 -2.86 13.36
C ASP A 294 -3.35 -3.95 13.02
N LYS A 295 -3.76 -5.20 12.76
CA LYS A 295 -2.90 -6.35 12.46
C LYS A 295 -3.18 -7.04 11.13
N ARG A 296 -4.16 -6.56 10.33
CA ARG A 296 -4.58 -7.23 9.09
C ARG A 296 -5.00 -6.28 7.97
N VAL A 297 -5.74 -5.21 8.26
CA VAL A 297 -6.35 -4.35 7.23
C VAL A 297 -6.10 -2.85 7.43
N LEU A 298 -5.14 -2.46 8.28
CA LEU A 298 -4.75 -1.05 8.49
C LEU A 298 -4.35 -0.35 7.18
N TRP A 299 -3.83 -1.10 6.21
CA TRP A 299 -3.45 -0.60 4.88
C TRP A 299 -4.58 0.08 4.10
N ILE A 300 -5.84 -0.32 4.31
CA ILE A 300 -6.97 0.33 3.62
C ILE A 300 -7.14 1.80 4.04
N TYR A 301 -6.68 2.15 5.25
CA TYR A 301 -6.79 3.50 5.83
C TYR A 301 -5.64 4.45 5.44
N VAL A 302 -4.62 3.98 4.71
CA VAL A 302 -3.54 4.86 4.21
C VAL A 302 -4.12 5.93 3.27
N LYS A 303 -5.14 5.57 2.45
CA LYS A 303 -5.91 6.53 1.63
C LYS A 303 -6.54 7.64 2.48
N ASN A 304 -7.04 7.29 3.68
CA ASN A 304 -7.75 8.23 4.55
C ASN A 304 -6.81 9.15 5.34
N GLN A 305 -5.56 8.72 5.61
CA GLN A 305 -4.53 9.63 6.11
C GLN A 305 -4.06 10.58 5.00
N ALA A 306 -3.90 10.10 3.76
CA ALA A 306 -3.55 10.94 2.62
C ALA A 306 -4.63 11.99 2.29
N THR A 307 -5.92 11.62 2.36
CA THR A 307 -7.01 12.61 2.19
C THR A 307 -7.03 13.65 3.32
N LEU A 308 -6.79 13.28 4.58
CA LEU A 308 -6.63 14.25 5.67
C LEU A 308 -5.42 15.18 5.46
N TYR A 309 -4.29 14.65 5.01
CA TYR A 309 -3.07 15.42 4.71
C TYR A 309 -3.36 16.48 3.65
N TYR A 310 -3.99 16.08 2.54
CA TYR A 310 -4.36 17.01 1.47
C TYR A 310 -5.48 17.98 1.88
N LEU A 311 -6.47 17.54 2.66
CA LEU A 311 -7.51 18.42 3.21
C LEU A 311 -6.91 19.52 4.10
N LYS A 312 -6.03 19.16 5.04
CA LYS A 312 -5.27 20.11 5.86
C LYS A 312 -4.46 21.08 5.00
N ALA A 313 -3.77 20.59 3.97
CA ALA A 313 -2.95 21.42 3.08
C ALA A 313 -3.78 22.34 2.16
N MET A 314 -5.03 21.97 1.87
CA MET A 314 -5.97 22.79 1.10
C MET A 314 -6.81 23.74 1.98
N GLU A 315 -6.79 23.64 3.31
CA GLU A 315 -7.68 24.42 4.17
C GLU A 315 -7.07 25.76 4.63
N ASN A 316 -7.89 26.81 4.56
CA ASN A 316 -7.58 28.17 4.97
C ASN A 316 -8.24 28.55 6.32
N ASP A 317 -9.34 27.89 6.70
CA ASP A 317 -9.95 28.06 8.02
C ASP A 317 -9.13 27.32 9.09
N GLU A 318 -8.54 28.06 10.03
CA GLU A 318 -7.68 27.50 11.08
C GLU A 318 -8.41 26.50 11.99
N THR A 319 -9.72 26.64 12.20
CA THR A 319 -10.52 25.76 13.05
C THR A 319 -10.74 24.40 12.37
N ILE A 320 -11.09 24.43 11.08
CA ILE A 320 -11.26 23.22 10.26
C ILE A 320 -9.89 22.55 10.03
N ARG A 321 -8.85 23.34 9.76
CA ARG A 321 -7.47 22.84 9.61
C ARG A 321 -6.92 22.18 10.88
N ALA A 322 -7.24 22.74 12.06
CA ALA A 322 -6.91 22.13 13.34
C ALA A 322 -7.60 20.77 13.54
N LYS A 323 -8.89 20.64 13.19
CA LYS A 323 -9.62 19.36 13.23
C LYS A 323 -8.97 18.29 12.34
N TYR A 324 -8.49 18.66 11.16
CA TYR A 324 -7.73 17.74 10.30
C TYR A 324 -6.36 17.36 10.89
N GLN A 325 -5.63 18.28 11.53
CA GLN A 325 -4.42 17.93 12.27
C GLN A 325 -4.71 16.96 13.44
N THR A 326 -5.81 17.15 14.18
CA THR A 326 -6.23 16.21 15.23
C THR A 326 -6.43 14.80 14.67
N GLY A 327 -7.10 14.67 13.51
CA GLY A 327 -7.27 13.39 12.83
C GLY A 327 -5.95 12.73 12.42
N LEU A 328 -5.03 13.49 11.81
CA LEU A 328 -3.69 13.01 11.43
C LEU A 328 -2.92 12.46 12.63
N VAL A 329 -2.90 13.22 13.73
CA VAL A 329 -2.25 12.84 15.01
C VAL A 329 -2.90 11.61 15.62
N GLN A 330 -4.24 11.56 15.67
CA GLN A 330 -4.97 10.46 16.27
C GLN A 330 -4.76 9.14 15.50
N ASN A 331 -4.70 9.19 14.16
CA ASN A 331 -4.38 8.03 13.33
C ASN A 331 -2.94 7.57 13.52
N ALA A 332 -1.97 8.50 13.52
CA ALA A 332 -0.56 8.16 13.75
C ALA A 332 -0.33 7.53 15.12
N GLN A 333 -0.97 8.04 16.17
CA GLN A 333 -0.96 7.44 17.51
C GLN A 333 -1.55 6.03 17.52
N ASN A 334 -2.71 5.82 16.87
CA ASN A 334 -3.35 4.50 16.79
C ASN A 334 -2.52 3.49 15.97
N ALA A 335 -1.73 3.95 15.00
CA ALA A 335 -0.89 3.09 14.16
C ALA A 335 0.42 2.64 14.85
N MET A 336 0.79 3.26 15.98
CA MET A 336 2.03 2.95 16.70
C MET A 336 2.13 1.49 17.19
N ASP A 337 1.01 0.81 17.46
CA ASP A 337 1.04 -0.61 17.84
C ASP A 337 1.34 -1.52 16.63
N GLY A 338 0.84 -1.16 15.44
CA GLY A 338 0.95 -1.94 14.22
C GLY A 338 2.35 -1.88 13.59
N ILE A 339 3.05 -0.75 13.71
CA ILE A 339 4.38 -0.58 13.10
C ILE A 339 5.41 -1.57 13.65
N TYR A 340 5.31 -2.00 14.92
CA TYR A 340 6.26 -2.93 15.56
C TYR A 340 6.09 -4.40 15.15
N GLU A 341 5.03 -4.80 14.45
CA GLU A 341 4.89 -6.19 13.98
C GLU A 341 5.96 -6.57 12.92
N TYR A 342 6.69 -5.61 12.33
CA TYR A 342 7.81 -5.89 11.39
C TYR A 342 8.94 -6.74 11.99
N GLU A 343 9.18 -6.68 13.31
CA GLU A 343 10.24 -7.45 13.98
C GLU A 343 9.95 -8.97 13.97
N LYS A 344 8.79 -9.38 13.46
CA LYS A 344 8.36 -10.78 13.26
C LYS A 344 8.45 -11.22 11.78
N PHE A 345 8.85 -10.32 10.88
CA PHE A 345 9.19 -10.68 9.51
C PHE A 345 10.62 -11.21 9.45
N ASP A 346 10.77 -12.46 9.04
CA ASP A 346 12.05 -13.08 8.71
C ASP A 346 12.21 -13.05 7.18
N ASN A 347 13.34 -12.51 6.72
CA ASN A 347 13.66 -12.44 5.29
C ASN A 347 14.12 -13.78 4.73
N ASP A 348 14.47 -14.75 5.58
CA ASP A 348 14.88 -16.09 5.17
C ASP A 348 13.70 -17.12 5.36
N ASP A 349 12.47 -16.64 5.64
CA ASP A 349 11.20 -17.41 5.64
C ASP A 349 10.84 -17.95 4.25
N ASP A 350 10.37 -19.20 4.19
CA ASP A 350 10.14 -20.01 2.98
C ASP A 350 8.67 -20.37 2.70
N LYS A 351 7.70 -19.71 3.37
CA LYS A 351 6.27 -20.06 3.22
C LYS A 351 5.79 -19.98 1.77
N VAL A 352 5.01 -20.98 1.36
CA VAL A 352 4.45 -21.09 0.01
C VAL A 352 3.48 -19.94 -0.30
N PHE A 353 3.69 -19.31 -1.46
CA PHE A 353 2.81 -18.30 -2.05
C PHE A 353 1.95 -18.89 -3.18
N GLY A 354 1.00 -19.75 -2.83
CA GLY A 354 0.15 -20.44 -3.82
C GLY A 354 -0.83 -19.53 -4.56
N HIS A 355 -1.08 -18.32 -4.03
CA HIS A 355 -1.88 -17.28 -4.67
C HIS A 355 -1.39 -16.92 -6.09
N ALA A 356 -0.12 -17.15 -6.44
CA ALA A 356 0.37 -16.97 -7.81
C ALA A 356 -0.46 -17.76 -8.85
N ASN A 357 -0.94 -18.94 -8.47
CA ASN A 357 -1.89 -19.76 -9.23
C ASN A 357 -3.28 -19.72 -8.55
N TRP A 358 -3.84 -18.51 -8.47
CA TRP A 358 -5.13 -18.25 -7.84
C TRP A 358 -6.30 -19.06 -8.42
N ARG A 359 -6.22 -19.55 -9.66
CA ARG A 359 -7.26 -20.40 -10.27
C ARG A 359 -7.41 -21.74 -9.56
N GLU A 360 -6.31 -22.40 -9.22
CA GLU A 360 -6.35 -23.67 -8.47
C GLU A 360 -6.87 -23.50 -7.04
N GLY A 361 -6.66 -22.32 -6.46
CA GLY A 361 -7.13 -21.94 -5.13
C GLY A 361 -8.64 -21.74 -5.00
N TYR A 362 -9.40 -21.67 -6.10
CA TYR A 362 -10.86 -21.54 -6.09
C TYR A 362 -11.55 -22.67 -6.89
N PRO A 363 -11.37 -23.95 -6.48
CA PRO A 363 -11.82 -25.12 -7.24
C PRO A 363 -13.35 -25.30 -7.25
N TYR A 364 -14.07 -24.60 -6.36
CA TYR A 364 -15.53 -24.68 -6.19
C TYR A 364 -16.24 -23.42 -6.71
N TRP A 365 -15.78 -22.87 -7.83
CA TRP A 365 -16.42 -21.76 -8.53
C TRP A 365 -17.87 -22.08 -8.92
N PHE A 366 -18.76 -21.10 -8.82
CA PHE A 366 -20.13 -21.16 -9.30
C PHE A 366 -20.56 -19.83 -9.93
N PRO A 367 -21.59 -19.81 -10.81
CA PRO A 367 -22.11 -18.58 -11.39
C PRO A 367 -22.67 -17.64 -10.31
N GLN A 368 -22.25 -16.38 -10.32
CA GLN A 368 -22.63 -15.40 -9.29
C GLN A 368 -23.63 -14.40 -9.88
N THR A 369 -24.89 -14.51 -9.49
CA THR A 369 -25.97 -13.62 -9.98
C THR A 369 -26.25 -12.43 -9.08
N THR A 370 -25.68 -12.41 -7.87
CA THR A 370 -25.73 -11.28 -6.94
C THR A 370 -24.35 -10.97 -6.36
N GLN A 371 -24.15 -9.75 -5.85
CA GLN A 371 -22.90 -9.40 -5.15
C GLN A 371 -22.62 -10.35 -3.96
N LYS A 372 -23.68 -10.83 -3.28
CA LYS A 372 -23.58 -11.78 -2.16
C LYS A 372 -23.05 -13.15 -2.58
N ASP A 373 -23.32 -13.59 -3.81
CA ASP A 373 -22.75 -14.81 -4.35
C ASP A 373 -21.24 -14.67 -4.57
N ALA A 374 -20.81 -13.51 -5.07
CA ALA A 374 -19.40 -13.21 -5.28
C ALA A 374 -18.64 -13.04 -3.95
N GLU A 375 -19.25 -12.39 -2.95
CA GLU A 375 -18.75 -12.31 -1.58
C GLU A 375 -18.60 -13.71 -0.96
N LYS A 376 -19.64 -14.54 -1.06
CA LYS A 376 -19.62 -15.94 -0.61
C LYS A 376 -18.49 -16.73 -1.27
N LEU A 377 -18.36 -16.66 -2.61
CA LEU A 377 -17.33 -17.38 -3.35
C LEU A 377 -15.92 -16.91 -2.98
N SER A 378 -15.72 -15.61 -2.72
CA SER A 378 -14.43 -15.08 -2.28
C SER A 378 -13.93 -15.72 -0.97
N GLY A 379 -14.85 -16.15 -0.09
CA GLY A 379 -14.57 -16.85 1.16
C GLY A 379 -14.41 -18.37 1.03
N MET A 380 -14.56 -18.96 -0.17
CA MET A 380 -14.46 -20.40 -0.43
C MET A 380 -13.06 -20.82 -0.95
N GLY A 381 -12.04 -20.01 -0.72
CA GLY A 381 -10.67 -20.27 -1.15
C GLY A 381 -10.03 -21.45 -0.41
N ASP A 382 -9.44 -22.37 -1.16
CA ASP A 382 -8.68 -23.54 -0.71
C ASP A 382 -7.38 -23.10 -0.03
N GLN A 383 -7.35 -23.07 1.31
CA GLN A 383 -6.25 -22.47 2.08
C GLN A 383 -4.94 -23.28 1.98
N ASP A 384 -5.03 -24.60 1.79
CA ASP A 384 -3.85 -25.46 1.66
C ASP A 384 -3.14 -25.19 0.33
N LYS A 385 -3.90 -24.98 -0.75
CA LYS A 385 -3.34 -24.53 -2.04
C LYS A 385 -2.89 -23.08 -2.03
N LEU A 386 -3.71 -22.16 -1.52
CA LEU A 386 -3.43 -20.72 -1.53
C LEU A 386 -2.19 -20.36 -0.70
N GLY A 387 -1.89 -21.16 0.32
CA GLY A 387 -0.68 -21.07 1.12
C GLY A 387 -0.67 -19.89 2.09
N GLN A 388 0.27 -19.92 3.04
CA GLN A 388 0.28 -18.98 4.16
C GLN A 388 0.94 -17.63 3.83
N ARG A 389 1.77 -17.54 2.77
CA ARG A 389 2.68 -16.41 2.54
C ARG A 389 1.96 -15.07 2.29
N LYS A 390 0.80 -15.04 1.61
CA LYS A 390 0.00 -13.80 1.48
C LYS A 390 -0.42 -13.26 2.85
N SER A 391 -0.85 -14.13 3.77
CA SER A 391 -1.25 -13.72 5.12
C SER A 391 -0.05 -13.25 5.98
N TYR A 392 1.12 -13.87 5.77
CA TYR A 392 2.38 -13.53 6.41
C TYR A 392 2.91 -12.16 5.96
N GLU A 393 3.00 -11.94 4.65
CA GLU A 393 3.42 -10.66 4.07
C GLU A 393 2.41 -9.54 4.41
N LYS A 394 1.09 -9.77 4.31
CA LYS A 394 0.11 -8.75 4.75
C LYS A 394 0.30 -8.39 6.22
N ARG A 395 0.48 -9.37 7.12
CA ARG A 395 0.58 -9.09 8.57
C ARG A 395 1.90 -8.42 8.97
N TYR A 396 3.03 -8.91 8.48
CA TYR A 396 4.36 -8.54 9.00
C TYR A 396 5.17 -7.64 8.05
N MET A 397 4.68 -7.37 6.84
CA MET A 397 5.27 -6.40 5.90
C MET A 397 4.27 -5.28 5.56
N THR A 398 3.09 -5.60 5.02
CA THR A 398 2.13 -4.59 4.55
C THR A 398 1.63 -3.70 5.69
N ASN A 399 1.07 -4.29 6.76
CA ASN A 399 0.48 -3.49 7.84
C ASN A 399 1.54 -2.62 8.59
N PRO A 400 2.77 -3.09 8.85
CA PRO A 400 3.84 -2.22 9.36
C PRO A 400 4.28 -1.10 8.41
N LEU A 401 4.39 -1.32 7.10
CA LEU A 401 4.71 -0.25 6.14
C LEU A 401 3.55 0.73 5.93
N ALA A 402 2.30 0.26 6.00
CA ALA A 402 1.11 1.10 6.05
C ALA A 402 1.07 1.95 7.33
N ALA A 403 1.39 1.37 8.49
CA ALA A 403 1.52 2.11 9.74
C ALA A 403 2.62 3.18 9.63
N ALA A 404 3.80 2.82 9.09
CA ALA A 404 4.88 3.77 8.81
C ALA A 404 4.44 4.91 7.88
N SER A 405 3.64 4.62 6.84
CA SER A 405 3.05 5.62 5.93
C SER A 405 2.09 6.57 6.66
N ILE A 406 1.20 6.02 7.51
CA ILE A 406 0.24 6.79 8.30
C ILE A 406 0.96 7.72 9.28
N ILE A 407 2.01 7.23 9.93
CA ILE A 407 2.81 7.98 10.90
C ILE A 407 3.68 9.05 10.20
N ALA A 408 4.26 8.76 9.04
CA ALA A 408 5.06 9.72 8.28
C ALA A 408 4.23 10.95 7.85
N MET A 409 3.00 10.72 7.33
CA MET A 409 2.09 11.79 6.89
C MET A 409 1.58 12.72 8.02
N GLU A 410 1.82 12.40 9.29
CA GLU A 410 1.56 13.31 10.42
C GLU A 410 2.58 14.47 10.47
N GLY A 411 3.82 14.19 10.05
CA GLY A 411 4.89 15.18 9.83
C GLY A 411 5.86 15.43 10.99
N ASP A 412 5.61 14.87 12.19
CA ASP A 412 6.50 15.00 13.34
C ASP A 412 7.72 14.07 13.21
N PRO A 413 8.96 14.62 13.20
CA PRO A 413 10.18 13.84 13.00
C PRO A 413 10.51 12.84 14.12
N LYS A 414 9.79 12.85 15.27
CA LYS A 414 10.01 11.92 16.40
C LYS A 414 10.13 10.45 15.99
N ASN A 415 9.38 10.04 14.95
CA ASN A 415 9.30 8.66 14.49
C ASN A 415 10.20 8.35 13.28
N ASN A 416 10.91 9.33 12.70
CA ASN A 416 11.70 9.15 11.47
C ASN A 416 12.73 8.01 11.59
N LYS A 417 13.37 7.86 12.76
CA LYS A 417 14.34 6.77 13.00
C LYS A 417 13.69 5.38 13.00
N LEU A 418 12.47 5.26 13.54
CA LEU A 418 11.73 4.00 13.53
C LEU A 418 11.24 3.66 12.12
N ILE A 419 10.66 4.63 11.41
CA ILE A 419 10.21 4.47 10.02
C ILE A 419 11.38 4.04 9.13
N LYS A 420 12.54 4.71 9.22
CA LYS A 420 13.76 4.32 8.48
C LYS A 420 14.25 2.91 8.85
N LYS A 421 14.15 2.48 10.13
CA LYS A 421 14.49 1.09 10.54
C LYS A 421 13.54 0.07 9.91
N VAL A 422 12.23 0.34 9.88
CA VAL A 422 11.19 -0.55 9.33
C VAL A 422 11.34 -0.71 7.83
N ILE A 423 11.56 0.38 7.09
CA ILE A 423 11.87 0.33 5.64
C ILE A 423 13.14 -0.48 5.39
N SER A 424 14.19 -0.26 6.19
CA SER A 424 15.48 -0.95 6.05
C SER A 424 15.50 -2.41 6.54
N HIS A 425 14.35 -3.00 6.85
CA HIS A 425 14.23 -4.36 7.38
C HIS A 425 14.06 -5.43 6.30
N TYR A 426 13.40 -5.11 5.19
CA TYR A 426 12.96 -6.10 4.21
C TYR A 426 13.96 -6.29 3.05
N ASP A 427 14.13 -7.54 2.63
CA ASP A 427 14.67 -7.88 1.31
C ASP A 427 13.53 -7.90 0.29
N TYR A 428 13.28 -6.74 -0.33
CA TYR A 428 12.20 -6.56 -1.30
C TYR A 428 12.26 -7.52 -2.50
N SER A 429 13.43 -8.13 -2.78
CA SER A 429 13.54 -9.12 -3.86
C SER A 429 12.85 -10.46 -3.57
N LYS A 430 12.52 -10.74 -2.30
CA LYS A 430 11.86 -11.98 -1.84
C LYS A 430 10.37 -11.83 -1.52
N LEU A 431 9.78 -10.66 -1.80
CA LEU A 431 8.37 -10.39 -1.55
C LEU A 431 7.51 -10.79 -2.75
N ASN A 432 6.29 -11.24 -2.46
CA ASN A 432 5.31 -11.73 -3.42
C ASN A 432 4.12 -10.77 -3.57
N LEU A 433 3.90 -9.87 -2.61
CA LEU A 433 2.92 -8.79 -2.67
C LEU A 433 3.58 -7.49 -3.11
N SER A 434 2.92 -6.68 -3.94
CA SER A 434 3.42 -5.35 -4.32
C SER A 434 3.30 -4.31 -3.20
N GLU A 435 2.48 -4.60 -2.18
CA GLU A 435 2.11 -3.71 -1.08
C GLU A 435 3.29 -3.11 -0.31
N PHE A 436 4.51 -3.63 -0.50
CA PHE A 436 5.72 -2.97 -0.05
C PHE A 436 5.98 -1.59 -0.66
N PHE A 437 5.24 -1.16 -1.70
CA PHE A 437 5.28 0.21 -2.21
C PHE A 437 5.00 1.27 -1.12
N PHE A 438 4.31 0.89 -0.03
CA PHE A 438 4.17 1.71 1.18
C PHE A 438 5.52 2.12 1.81
N ALA A 439 6.64 1.46 1.48
CA ALA A 439 7.97 1.91 1.84
C ALA A 439 8.33 3.26 1.19
N GLU A 440 8.07 3.43 -0.11
CA GLU A 440 8.25 4.73 -0.78
C GLU A 440 7.26 5.77 -0.27
N VAL A 441 5.99 5.38 -0.03
CA VAL A 441 4.98 6.28 0.58
C VAL A 441 5.42 6.79 1.94
N ALA A 442 5.91 5.92 2.82
CA ALA A 442 6.45 6.31 4.12
C ALA A 442 7.73 7.16 4.01
N TYR A 443 8.64 6.82 3.10
CA TYR A 443 9.91 7.51 2.92
C TYR A 443 9.75 8.93 2.38
N TYR A 444 9.01 9.10 1.28
CA TYR A 444 8.81 10.41 0.65
C TYR A 444 7.83 11.31 1.41
N ALA A 445 7.07 10.76 2.37
CA ALA A 445 6.32 11.52 3.37
C ALA A 445 7.17 11.96 4.58
N LEU A 446 8.41 11.47 4.76
CA LEU A 446 9.29 11.96 5.83
C LEU A 446 9.62 13.44 5.65
N SER A 447 9.50 14.19 6.74
CA SER A 447 9.97 15.57 6.82
C SER A 447 11.50 15.60 6.96
N ASP A 448 12.17 16.11 5.92
CA ASP A 448 13.60 16.40 5.96
C ASP A 448 13.82 17.64 6.86
N LYS A 449 14.46 17.43 8.01
CA LYS A 449 14.83 18.44 9.02
C LYS A 449 16.19 18.08 9.62
#